data_AF-A0AAU5MKG9-F1
#
_entry.id   AF-A0AAU5MKG9-F1
#
_cell.length_a   1.000
_cell.length_b   1.000
_cell.length_c   1.000
_cell.angle_alpha   90.00
_cell.angle_beta   90.00
_cell.angle_gamma   90.00
#
_symmetry.space_group_name_H-M   'P 1'
#
loop_
_entity.id
_entity.type
_entity.pdbx_description
1 polymer ?
#
loop_
_entity_poly.entity_id
_entity_poly.type
_entity_poly.pdbx_seq_one_letter_code
_entity_poly.pdbx_strand_id
1 'polypeptide(L)'
;MAIATIHEARFVLFDEDTRLAFITSFDGPWDAYMEDFFTSGPTLKLFDVIFRHVEGYEGLPDLAAVQSFILGAQQSAAAYARNYGGTVKEIRKAQRVSAAFQQVLDHPDAAEVLQHPALRPLLDEAAD
;
A
#
# COMPACT_ATOMS: atom_id res chain seq x y z
N MET A 1 2.87 1.26 -14.41
CA MET A 1 2.77 2.00 -13.15
C MET A 1 3.09 1.06 -12.00
N ALA A 2 3.60 1.58 -10.89
CA ALA A 2 3.67 0.82 -9.64
C ALA A 2 2.23 0.54 -9.14
N ILE A 3 2.04 -0.53 -8.37
CA ILE A 3 0.75 -0.88 -7.76
C ILE A 3 0.38 0.24 -6.79
N ALA A 4 -0.73 0.95 -7.05
CA ALA A 4 -1.06 2.16 -6.28
C ALA A 4 -1.50 1.85 -4.84
N THR A 5 -1.99 0.64 -4.61
CA THR A 5 -2.55 0.20 -3.33
C THR A 5 -1.53 -0.45 -2.41
N ILE A 6 -0.31 -0.74 -2.89
CA ILE A 6 0.70 -1.45 -2.12
C ILE A 6 1.42 -0.50 -1.17
N HIS A 7 1.49 -0.87 0.11
CA HIS A 7 2.27 -0.11 1.09
C HIS A 7 3.65 -0.71 1.32
N GLU A 8 3.77 -2.04 1.25
CA GLU A 8 5.05 -2.75 1.38
C GLU A 8 5.04 -4.03 0.56
N ALA A 9 6.23 -4.40 0.08
CA ALA A 9 6.53 -5.71 -0.49
C ALA A 9 7.89 -6.18 0.01
N ARG A 10 7.98 -7.41 0.47
CA ARG A 10 9.25 -8.04 0.85
C ARG A 10 9.33 -9.49 0.42
N PHE A 11 10.54 -9.88 0.08
CA PHE A 11 10.95 -11.25 -0.17
C PHE A 11 11.89 -11.67 0.95
N VAL A 12 11.58 -12.78 1.60
CA VAL A 12 12.34 -13.29 2.74
C VAL A 12 12.68 -14.74 2.45
N LEU A 13 13.97 -15.05 2.41
CA LEU A 13 14.44 -16.43 2.48
C LEU A 13 14.40 -16.88 3.93
N PHE A 14 13.85 -18.06 4.16
CA PHE A 14 13.75 -18.69 5.48
C PHE A 14 13.91 -20.20 5.34
N ASP A 15 13.97 -20.89 6.48
CA ASP A 15 14.16 -22.35 6.51
C ASP A 15 15.47 -22.74 5.78
N GLU A 16 16.59 -22.22 6.28
CA GLU A 16 17.93 -22.43 5.69
C GLU A 16 18.02 -22.04 4.20
N ASP A 17 17.35 -20.93 3.84
CA ASP A 17 17.25 -20.41 2.47
C ASP A 17 16.60 -21.36 1.46
N THR A 18 15.87 -22.38 1.93
CA THR A 18 15.15 -23.33 1.07
C THR A 18 13.72 -22.89 0.75
N ARG A 19 13.19 -21.89 1.47
CA ARG A 19 11.84 -21.38 1.27
C ARG A 19 11.82 -19.87 1.08
N LEU A 20 10.96 -19.42 0.16
CA LEU A 20 10.73 -18.01 -0.12
C LEU A 20 9.36 -17.59 0.44
N ALA A 21 9.35 -16.56 1.28
CA ALA A 21 8.14 -15.86 1.67
C ALA A 21 8.04 -14.54 0.90
N PHE A 22 6.96 -14.38 0.12
CA PHE A 22 6.56 -13.11 -0.45
C PHE A 22 5.45 -12.51 0.41
N ILE A 23 5.70 -11.34 0.99
CA ILE A 23 4.77 -10.71 1.94
C ILE A 23 4.48 -9.29 1.48
N THR A 24 3.19 -8.98 1.38
CA THR A 24 2.70 -7.66 1.00
C THR A 24 1.61 -7.19 1.92
N SER A 25 1.47 -5.87 1.94
CA SER A 25 0.29 -5.21 2.49
C SER A 25 -0.22 -4.22 1.47
N PHE A 26 -1.52 -4.13 1.33
CA PHE A 26 -2.15 -3.25 0.38
C PHE A 26 -3.54 -2.85 0.87
N ASP A 27 -4.08 -1.79 0.30
CA ASP A 27 -5.47 -1.39 0.52
C ASP A 27 -6.43 -2.07 -0.45
N GLY A 28 -7.62 -2.38 0.03
CA GLY A 28 -8.70 -2.94 -0.80
C GLY A 28 -8.75 -4.47 -0.82
N PRO A 29 -9.63 -5.05 -1.66
CA PRO A 29 -9.80 -6.49 -1.77
C PRO A 29 -8.63 -7.14 -2.52
N TRP A 30 -8.39 -8.42 -2.22
CA TRP A 30 -7.35 -9.24 -2.85
C TRP A 30 -7.42 -9.23 -4.39
N ASP A 31 -8.63 -9.38 -4.95
CA ASP A 31 -8.81 -9.48 -6.40
C ASP A 31 -8.35 -8.22 -7.13
N ALA A 32 -8.67 -7.04 -6.59
CA ALA A 32 -8.24 -5.75 -7.17
C ALA A 32 -6.72 -5.59 -7.07
N TYR A 33 -6.12 -5.99 -5.95
CA TYR A 33 -4.68 -6.01 -5.78
C TYR A 33 -3.99 -6.93 -6.81
N MET A 34 -4.55 -8.12 -7.06
CA MET A 34 -4.01 -9.06 -8.04
C MET A 34 -4.16 -8.58 -9.49
N GLU A 35 -5.23 -7.84 -9.80
CA GLU A 35 -5.41 -7.21 -11.11
C GLU A 35 -4.39 -6.10 -11.37
N ASP A 36 -4.19 -5.20 -10.40
CA ASP A 36 -3.14 -4.16 -10.45
C ASP A 36 -1.75 -4.78 -10.58
N PHE A 37 -1.53 -5.87 -9.86
CA PHE A 37 -0.30 -6.64 -9.85
C PHE A 37 0.06 -7.16 -11.26
N PHE A 38 -0.91 -7.77 -11.94
CA PHE A 38 -0.69 -8.38 -13.26
C PHE A 38 -0.59 -7.35 -14.38
N THR A 39 -1.35 -6.26 -14.30
CA THR A 39 -1.28 -5.19 -15.31
C THR A 39 0.02 -4.37 -15.20
N SER A 40 0.79 -4.55 -14.13
CA SER A 40 2.10 -3.92 -13.93
C SER A 40 3.24 -4.73 -14.59
N GLY A 41 3.53 -4.43 -15.86
CA GLY A 41 4.64 -5.06 -16.61
C GLY A 41 6.02 -5.07 -15.91
N PRO A 42 6.45 -4.00 -15.21
CA PRO A 42 7.68 -4.03 -14.40
C PRO A 42 7.63 -5.02 -13.24
N THR A 43 6.46 -5.17 -12.60
CA THR A 43 6.27 -6.06 -11.44
C THR A 43 6.31 -7.53 -11.87
N LEU A 44 5.67 -7.86 -13.00
CA LEU A 44 5.76 -9.21 -13.58
C LEU A 44 7.20 -9.62 -13.87
N LYS A 45 8.02 -8.71 -14.41
CA LYS A 45 9.45 -8.98 -14.67
C LYS A 45 10.24 -9.24 -13.39
N LEU A 46 9.98 -8.46 -12.33
CA LEU A 46 10.63 -8.67 -11.03
C LEU A 46 10.30 -10.07 -10.48
N PHE A 47 9.05 -10.48 -10.63
CA PHE A 47 8.59 -11.76 -10.11
C PHE A 47 9.15 -12.92 -10.89
N ASP A 48 9.21 -12.81 -12.22
CA ASP A 48 9.85 -13.82 -13.04
C ASP A 48 11.33 -14.01 -12.66
N VAL A 49 12.05 -12.91 -12.39
CA VAL A 49 13.45 -12.98 -11.91
C VAL A 49 13.59 -13.71 -10.57
N ILE A 50 12.61 -13.58 -9.68
CA ILE A 50 12.65 -14.17 -8.33
C ILE A 50 12.11 -15.61 -8.35
N PHE A 51 10.88 -15.79 -8.85
CA PHE A 51 10.15 -17.05 -8.80
C PHE A 51 10.68 -18.12 -9.74
N ARG A 52 11.49 -17.76 -10.76
CA ARG A 52 12.24 -18.78 -11.54
C ARG A 52 13.18 -19.64 -10.69
N HIS A 53 13.44 -19.25 -9.44
CA HIS A 53 14.22 -20.02 -8.47
C HIS A 53 13.35 -20.83 -7.49
N VAL A 54 12.02 -20.78 -7.62
CA VAL A 54 11.07 -21.48 -6.76
C VAL A 54 10.56 -22.74 -7.48
N GLU A 55 10.49 -23.85 -6.76
CA GLU A 55 9.96 -25.11 -7.28
C GLU A 55 8.48 -24.95 -7.74
N GLY A 56 8.14 -25.56 -8.88
CA GLY A 56 6.79 -25.49 -9.44
C GLY A 56 6.48 -24.20 -10.22
N TYR A 57 7.43 -23.27 -10.33
CA TYR A 57 7.28 -22.11 -11.21
C TYR A 57 7.62 -22.48 -12.67
N GLU A 58 6.62 -22.38 -13.55
CA GLU A 58 6.77 -22.66 -15.00
C GLU A 58 6.66 -21.40 -15.85
N GLY A 59 6.78 -20.23 -15.23
CA GLY A 59 6.47 -18.93 -15.84
C GLY A 59 5.06 -18.45 -15.50
N LEU A 60 4.73 -17.26 -16.00
CA LEU A 60 3.45 -16.57 -15.75
C LEU A 60 2.78 -16.23 -17.09
N PRO A 61 2.17 -17.23 -17.77
CA PRO A 61 1.62 -17.04 -19.11
C PRO A 61 0.36 -16.16 -19.13
N ASP A 62 -0.43 -16.18 -18.06
CA ASP A 62 -1.67 -15.40 -17.92
C ASP A 62 -2.00 -15.11 -16.44
N LEU A 63 -3.05 -14.31 -16.21
CA LEU A 63 -3.50 -13.92 -14.86
C LEU A 63 -3.94 -15.12 -14.02
N ALA A 64 -4.57 -16.12 -14.63
CA ALA A 64 -5.10 -17.28 -13.93
C ALA A 64 -3.97 -18.17 -13.39
N ALA A 65 -2.91 -18.38 -14.20
CA ALA A 65 -1.72 -19.10 -13.80
C ALA A 65 -1.00 -18.41 -12.63
N VAL A 66 -0.87 -17.08 -12.69
CA VAL A 66 -0.29 -16.27 -11.60
C VAL A 66 -1.10 -16.40 -10.32
N GLN A 67 -2.42 -16.19 -10.41
CA GLN A 67 -3.32 -16.30 -9.27
C GLN A 67 -3.25 -17.69 -8.66
N SER A 68 -3.31 -18.74 -9.48
CA SER A 68 -3.22 -20.12 -9.01
C SER A 68 -1.88 -20.42 -8.33
N PHE A 69 -0.76 -19.93 -8.87
CA PHE A 69 0.56 -20.13 -8.28
C PHE A 69 0.71 -19.43 -6.93
N ILE A 70 0.30 -18.16 -6.84
CA ILE A 70 0.41 -17.36 -5.60
C ILE A 70 -0.58 -17.89 -4.55
N LEU A 71 -1.85 -18.10 -4.92
CA LEU A 71 -2.88 -18.59 -4.01
C LEU A 71 -2.63 -20.03 -3.55
N GLY A 72 -2.05 -20.87 -4.41
CA GLY A 72 -1.70 -22.25 -4.09
C GLY A 72 -0.69 -22.35 -2.94
N ALA A 73 0.14 -21.32 -2.74
CA ALA A 73 1.08 -21.23 -1.63
C ALA A 73 0.61 -20.31 -0.49
N GLN A 74 -0.55 -19.66 -0.61
CA GLN A 74 -1.01 -18.66 0.36
C GLN A 74 -1.22 -19.29 1.75
N GLN A 75 -0.71 -18.59 2.76
CA GLN A 75 -0.94 -18.91 4.16
C GLN A 75 -1.69 -17.76 4.84
N SER A 76 -2.66 -18.09 5.68
CA SER A 76 -3.35 -17.10 6.51
C SER A 76 -2.41 -16.58 7.59
N ALA A 77 -2.24 -15.26 7.66
CA ALA A 77 -1.47 -14.64 8.73
C ALA A 77 -2.17 -14.87 10.09
N ALA A 78 -1.42 -15.34 11.09
CA ALA A 78 -1.94 -15.51 12.44
C ALA A 78 -2.14 -14.17 13.17
N ALA A 79 -1.31 -13.18 12.84
CA ALA A 79 -1.42 -11.81 13.32
C ALA A 79 -0.74 -10.86 12.33
N TYR A 80 -1.23 -9.63 12.24
CA TYR A 80 -0.63 -8.56 11.47
C TYR A 80 -0.81 -7.25 12.23
N ALA A 81 0.29 -6.52 12.44
CA ALA A 81 0.29 -5.24 13.15
C ALA A 81 1.04 -4.19 12.33
N ARG A 82 0.29 -3.45 11.52
CA ARG A 82 0.61 -2.16 10.90
C ARG A 82 0.73 -0.99 11.90
N ASN A 83 1.85 -0.81 12.60
CA ASN A 83 2.03 0.38 13.44
C ASN A 83 2.58 1.56 12.63
N TYR A 84 1.70 2.35 12.00
CA TYR A 84 2.04 3.71 11.63
C TYR A 84 2.28 4.54 12.91
N GLY A 85 3.07 5.61 12.82
CA GLY A 85 3.32 6.48 13.97
C GLY A 85 2.02 7.04 14.57
N GLY A 86 1.95 7.09 15.90
CA GLY A 86 0.78 7.60 16.63
C GLY A 86 -0.25 6.53 17.03
N THR A 87 -0.90 6.77 18.15
CA THR A 87 -2.01 5.98 18.68
C THR A 87 -3.27 6.15 17.82
N VAL A 88 -4.20 5.19 17.88
CA VAL A 88 -5.55 5.30 17.26
C VAL A 88 -6.24 6.61 17.63
N LYS A 89 -6.04 7.09 18.86
CA LYS A 89 -6.59 8.36 19.33
C LYS A 89 -5.99 9.55 18.59
N GLU A 90 -4.68 9.55 18.36
CA GLU A 90 -3.95 10.61 17.64
C GLU A 90 -4.32 10.64 16.16
N ILE A 91 -4.39 9.47 15.51
CA ILE A 91 -4.81 9.37 14.11
C ILE A 91 -6.24 9.90 13.93
N ARG A 92 -7.17 9.46 14.79
CA ARG A 92 -8.56 9.98 14.75
C ARG A 92 -8.62 11.48 15.04
N LYS A 93 -7.72 12.02 15.87
CA LYS A 93 -7.62 13.47 16.09
C LYS A 93 -7.14 14.16 14.82
N ALA A 94 -6.09 13.67 14.16
CA ALA A 94 -5.58 14.23 12.92
C ALA A 94 -6.66 14.27 11.84
N GLN A 95 -7.42 13.20 11.66
CA GLN A 95 -8.57 13.16 10.75
C GLN A 95 -9.63 14.22 11.08
N ARG A 96 -10.00 14.37 12.36
CA ARG A 96 -10.96 15.41 12.78
C ARG A 96 -10.41 16.82 12.59
N VAL A 97 -9.12 17.04 12.82
CA VAL A 97 -8.46 18.33 12.58
C VAL A 97 -8.47 18.65 11.09
N SER A 98 -8.15 17.69 10.23
CA SER A 98 -8.23 17.84 8.77
C SER A 98 -9.67 18.18 8.33
N ALA A 99 -10.68 17.46 8.81
CA ALA A 99 -12.08 17.76 8.49
C ALA A 99 -12.52 19.14 8.99
N ALA A 100 -12.12 19.53 10.20
CA ALA A 100 -12.41 20.87 10.72
C ALA A 100 -11.68 21.95 9.90
N PHE A 101 -10.47 21.69 9.42
CA PHE A 101 -9.75 22.59 8.55
C PHE A 101 -10.46 22.76 7.20
N GLN A 102 -10.98 21.69 6.60
CA GLN A 102 -11.82 21.78 5.39
C GLN A 102 -13.06 22.66 5.62
N GLN A 103 -13.72 22.54 6.78
CA GLN A 103 -14.84 23.43 7.13
C GLN A 103 -14.42 24.90 7.23
N VAL A 104 -13.20 25.19 7.66
CA VAL A 104 -12.64 26.55 7.63
C VAL A 104 -12.46 27.01 6.19
N LEU A 105 -11.92 26.17 5.30
CA LEU A 105 -11.74 26.51 3.88
C LEU A 105 -13.06 26.78 3.16
N ASP A 106 -14.12 26.04 3.51
CA ASP A 106 -15.46 26.21 2.95
C ASP A 106 -16.20 27.46 3.46
N HIS A 107 -15.69 28.11 4.52
CA HIS A 107 -16.33 29.29 5.09
C HIS A 107 -16.20 30.50 4.15
N PRO A 108 -17.25 31.33 3.95
CA PRO A 108 -17.18 32.50 3.05
C PRO A 108 -16.05 33.47 3.36
N ASP A 109 -15.74 33.65 4.65
CA ASP A 109 -14.69 34.56 5.13
C ASP A 109 -13.28 33.91 5.20
N ALA A 110 -13.14 32.66 4.77
CA ALA A 110 -11.87 31.92 4.85
C ALA A 110 -10.74 32.66 4.14
N ALA A 111 -11.02 33.23 2.96
CA ALA A 111 -10.02 33.91 2.14
C ALA A 111 -9.32 35.07 2.87
N GLU A 112 -10.01 35.74 3.81
CA GLU A 112 -9.41 36.80 4.62
C GLU A 112 -8.49 36.19 5.71
N VAL A 113 -8.99 35.19 6.42
CA VAL A 113 -8.27 34.56 7.54
C VAL A 113 -7.00 33.85 7.06
N LEU A 114 -7.08 33.15 5.92
CA LEU A 114 -5.98 32.36 5.35
C LEU A 114 -4.81 33.22 4.83
N GLN A 115 -4.99 34.53 4.65
CA GLN A 115 -3.90 35.43 4.26
C GLN A 115 -2.91 35.69 5.41
N HIS A 116 -3.26 35.34 6.65
CA HIS A 116 -2.41 35.61 7.79
C HIS A 116 -1.09 34.79 7.72
N PRO A 117 0.10 35.43 7.81
CA PRO A 117 1.38 34.75 7.57
C PRO A 117 1.67 33.61 8.55
N ALA A 118 1.10 33.65 9.76
CA ALA A 118 1.25 32.56 10.73
C ALA A 118 0.57 31.24 10.31
N LEU A 119 -0.37 31.28 9.34
CA LEU A 119 -1.00 30.07 8.82
C LEU A 119 -0.16 29.39 7.74
N ARG A 120 0.87 30.07 7.22
CA ARG A 120 1.64 29.57 6.08
C ARG A 120 2.16 28.14 6.24
N PRO A 121 2.76 27.73 7.38
CA PRO A 121 3.18 26.34 7.56
C PRO A 121 2.03 25.32 7.47
N LEU A 122 0.83 25.69 7.93
CA LEU A 122 -0.34 24.83 7.85
C LEU A 122 -0.88 24.75 6.42
N LEU A 123 -0.85 25.86 5.68
CA LEU A 123 -1.30 25.91 4.28
C LEU A 123 -0.34 25.16 3.35
N ASP A 124 0.97 25.29 3.59
CA ASP A 124 2.00 24.59 2.82
C ASP A 124 1.82 23.07 2.99
N GLU A 125 1.63 22.57 4.22
CA GLU A 125 1.39 21.15 4.49
C GLU A 125 0.06 20.64 3.91
N ALA A 126 -0.99 21.47 3.89
CA ALA A 126 -2.30 21.07 3.38
C ALA A 126 -2.39 21.00 1.85
N ALA A 127 -1.37 21.50 1.13
CA ALA A 127 -1.33 21.54 -0.33
C ALA A 127 -0.62 20.34 -0.99
N ASP A 128 0.10 19.52 -0.21
CA ASP A 128 0.77 18.28 -0.64
C ASP A 128 -0.21 17.09 -0.78
#